data_AF-A0A6P4FQW2-F1
#
_entry.id   AF-A0A6P4FQW2-F1
#
_cell.length_a   1.000
_cell.length_b   1.000
_cell.length_c   1.000
_cell.angle_alpha   90.00
_cell.angle_beta   90.00
_cell.angle_gamma   90.00
#
_symmetry.space_group_name_H-M   'P 1'
#
loop_
_entity.id
_entity.type
_entity.pdbx_description
1 polymer ?
#
loop_
_entity_poly.entity_id
_entity_poly.type
_entity_poly.pdbx_seq_one_letter_code
_entity_poly.pdbx_strand_id
1 'polypeptide(L)'
;IILDKTHFQYVCHMRNNIKYSPDKMWYIAAFVRGMSVDEALKQLNFVLKKGATDVKETILEAQQMAVERHNVEYKSNLWIAESFVGKGRVFKGVRRHGRGRFGQVEYKHCHYFVRLEEGEPPQHYYQEPQTPEQQYEHWLEQMRSRKITNSL
;
A
#
# COMPACT_ATOMS: atom_id res chain seq x y z
N ILE A 1 -30.00 -14.40 19.59
CA ILE A 1 -28.52 -14.39 19.60
C ILE A 1 -28.11 -13.30 18.64
N ILE A 2 -27.38 -12.28 19.10
CA ILE A 2 -26.88 -11.22 18.22
C ILE A 2 -25.75 -11.86 17.41
N LEU A 3 -25.83 -11.80 16.08
CA LEU A 3 -24.68 -12.15 15.25
C LEU A 3 -23.61 -11.09 15.51
N ASP A 4 -22.48 -11.53 16.05
CA ASP A 4 -21.41 -10.64 16.46
C ASP A 4 -20.80 -9.94 15.24
N LYS A 5 -20.09 -8.84 15.48
CA LYS A 5 -19.43 -8.09 14.41
C LYS A 5 -18.48 -9.02 13.67
N THR A 6 -18.67 -9.18 12.37
CA THR A 6 -17.70 -9.84 11.49
C THR A 6 -16.41 -9.03 11.49
N HIS A 7 -15.50 -9.37 12.41
CA HIS A 7 -14.16 -8.82 12.46
C HIS A 7 -13.41 -9.28 11.21
N PHE A 8 -13.40 -8.45 10.17
CA PHE A 8 -12.69 -8.72 8.92
C PHE A 8 -11.26 -9.20 9.21
N GLN A 9 -10.96 -10.43 8.82
CA GLN A 9 -9.70 -11.07 9.18
C GLN A 9 -8.59 -10.47 8.32
N TYR A 10 -7.87 -9.51 8.89
CA TYR A 10 -6.73 -8.88 8.23
C TYR A 10 -5.43 -9.63 8.54
N VAL A 11 -4.49 -9.57 7.59
CA VAL A 11 -3.20 -10.27 7.65
C VAL A 11 -2.10 -9.29 7.25
N CYS A 12 -1.24 -8.94 8.20
CA CYS A 12 -0.10 -8.06 7.98
C CYS A 12 1.16 -8.87 7.71
N HIS A 13 1.91 -8.53 6.65
CA HIS A 13 3.23 -9.09 6.39
C HIS A 13 4.22 -8.02 5.93
N MET A 14 5.51 -8.29 6.09
CA MET A 14 6.58 -7.40 5.66
C MET A 14 7.82 -8.16 5.19
N ARG A 15 8.54 -7.56 4.23
CA ARG A 15 9.89 -7.99 3.87
C ARG A 15 10.91 -6.89 4.09
N ASN A 16 11.96 -7.23 4.83
CA ASN A 16 12.93 -6.29 5.39
C ASN A 16 14.24 -6.24 4.59
N ASN A 17 14.94 -5.09 4.66
CA ASN A 17 16.28 -4.89 4.09
C ASN A 17 16.42 -5.15 2.57
N ILE A 18 15.34 -5.01 1.80
CA ILE A 18 15.31 -5.24 0.36
C ILE A 18 16.32 -4.32 -0.34
N LYS A 19 17.15 -4.88 -1.22
CA LYS A 19 18.11 -4.11 -2.02
C LYS A 19 17.43 -3.41 -3.20
N TYR A 20 16.73 -2.33 -2.91
CA TYR A 20 16.07 -1.46 -3.87
C TYR A 20 15.96 0.00 -3.36
N SER A 21 15.44 0.91 -4.19
CA SER A 21 15.15 2.30 -3.80
C SER A 21 13.72 2.39 -3.29
N PRO A 22 13.43 2.97 -2.11
CA PRO A 22 12.07 3.05 -1.58
C PRO A 22 11.14 3.81 -2.54
N ASP A 23 11.61 4.95 -3.05
CA ASP A 23 10.96 5.76 -4.08
C ASP A 23 10.59 4.98 -5.37
N LYS A 24 11.35 3.95 -5.75
CA LYS A 24 11.03 3.08 -6.90
C LYS A 24 10.13 1.90 -6.53
N MET A 25 10.23 1.40 -5.31
CA MET A 25 9.31 0.38 -4.79
C MET A 25 7.91 0.95 -4.57
N TRP A 26 7.79 2.22 -4.19
CA TRP A 26 6.52 2.88 -3.91
C TRP A 26 5.57 2.86 -5.10
N TYR A 27 6.04 3.01 -6.34
CA TYR A 27 5.20 2.87 -7.53
C TYR A 27 4.62 1.46 -7.69
N ILE A 28 5.39 0.41 -7.35
CA ILE A 28 4.95 -0.99 -7.43
C ILE A 28 3.95 -1.28 -6.31
N ALA A 29 4.23 -0.80 -5.10
CA ALA A 29 3.32 -0.88 -3.96
C ALA A 29 2.00 -0.11 -4.21
N ALA A 30 2.07 1.10 -4.77
CA ALA A 30 0.90 1.90 -5.11
C ALA A 30 0.04 1.26 -6.20
N PHE A 31 0.67 0.61 -7.18
CA PHE A 31 0.00 -0.07 -8.29
C PHE A 31 -0.86 -1.26 -7.84
N VAL A 32 -0.47 -1.98 -6.77
CA VAL A 32 -1.21 -3.16 -6.29
C VAL A 32 -2.26 -2.84 -5.20
N ARG A 33 -2.40 -1.59 -4.75
CA ARG A 33 -3.44 -1.23 -3.76
C ARG A 33 -4.84 -1.36 -4.36
N GLY A 34 -5.76 -1.93 -3.60
CA GLY A 34 -7.15 -2.13 -4.02
C GLY A 34 -7.37 -3.27 -5.02
N MET A 35 -6.31 -3.93 -5.51
CA MET A 35 -6.45 -5.13 -6.34
C MET A 35 -6.79 -6.35 -5.48
N SER A 36 -7.49 -7.31 -6.09
CA SER A 36 -7.53 -8.69 -5.56
C SER A 36 -6.12 -9.31 -5.59
N VAL A 37 -5.83 -10.23 -4.68
CA VAL A 37 -4.52 -10.90 -4.63
C VAL A 37 -4.22 -11.62 -5.94
N ASP A 38 -5.19 -12.32 -6.52
CA ASP A 38 -5.01 -13.07 -7.77
C ASP A 38 -4.81 -12.15 -8.99
N GLU A 39 -5.37 -10.95 -9.01
CA GLU A 39 -5.06 -9.94 -10.02
C GLU A 39 -3.66 -9.36 -9.84
N ALA A 40 -3.33 -8.92 -8.62
CA ALA A 40 -2.01 -8.35 -8.32
C ALA A 40 -0.89 -9.33 -8.68
N LEU A 41 -1.05 -10.62 -8.35
CA LEU A 41 -0.11 -11.68 -8.73
C LEU A 41 0.01 -11.88 -10.25
N LYS A 42 -1.09 -11.76 -11.01
CA LYS A 42 -1.07 -11.80 -12.48
C LYS A 42 -0.31 -10.60 -13.05
N GLN A 43 -0.63 -9.39 -12.61
CA GLN A 43 -0.01 -8.16 -13.09
C GLN A 43 1.50 -8.11 -12.78
N LEU A 44 1.89 -8.46 -11.55
CA LEU A 44 3.30 -8.45 -11.11
C LEU A 44 4.22 -9.38 -11.92
N ASN A 45 3.69 -10.43 -12.56
CA ASN A 45 4.48 -11.28 -13.46
C ASN A 45 4.99 -10.53 -14.70
N PHE A 46 4.28 -9.51 -15.17
CA PHE A 46 4.60 -8.75 -16.38
C PHE A 46 5.29 -7.41 -16.07
N VAL A 47 5.36 -6.99 -14.81
CA VAL A 47 6.06 -5.76 -14.40
C VAL A 47 7.57 -5.96 -14.49
N LEU A 48 8.19 -5.41 -15.54
CA LEU A 48 9.64 -5.44 -15.81
C LEU A 48 10.45 -4.54 -14.84
N LYS A 49 10.36 -4.81 -13.52
CA LYS A 49 11.10 -4.15 -12.44
C LYS A 49 11.49 -5.19 -11.39
N LYS A 50 12.75 -5.22 -10.95
CA LYS A 50 13.22 -6.15 -9.89
C LYS A 50 12.30 -6.19 -8.66
N GLY A 51 11.82 -5.03 -8.19
CA GLY A 51 10.95 -4.95 -7.03
C GLY A 51 9.59 -5.65 -7.17
N ALA A 52 9.15 -5.97 -8.39
CA ALA A 52 7.91 -6.73 -8.60
C ALA A 52 8.06 -8.19 -8.14
N THR A 53 9.25 -8.78 -8.33
CA THR A 53 9.59 -10.10 -7.77
C THR A 53 9.55 -10.05 -6.24
N ASP A 54 10.19 -9.04 -5.64
CA ASP A 54 10.19 -8.84 -4.17
C ASP A 54 8.76 -8.69 -3.60
N VAL A 55 7.91 -7.91 -4.27
CA VAL A 55 6.51 -7.69 -3.87
C VAL A 55 5.65 -8.94 -4.06
N LYS A 56 5.78 -9.63 -5.21
CA LYS A 56 5.03 -10.86 -5.54
C LYS A 56 5.27 -11.96 -4.50
N GLU A 57 6.54 -12.24 -4.20
CA GLU A 57 6.92 -13.23 -3.18
C GLU A 57 6.34 -12.87 -1.80
N THR A 58 6.43 -11.60 -1.40
CA THR A 58 5.86 -11.15 -0.12
C THR A 58 4.33 -11.29 -0.08
N ILE A 59 3.62 -11.12 -1.21
CA ILE A 59 2.17 -11.36 -1.28
C ILE A 59 1.84 -12.86 -1.18
N LEU A 60 2.64 -13.74 -1.79
CA LEU A 60 2.47 -15.20 -1.68
C LEU A 60 2.72 -15.69 -0.25
N GLU A 61 3.76 -15.19 0.43
CA GLU A 61 4.04 -15.45 1.84
C GLU A 61 2.88 -14.98 2.74
N ALA A 62 2.28 -13.82 2.45
CA ALA A 62 1.11 -13.32 3.17
C ALA A 62 -0.14 -14.18 2.95
N GLN A 63 -0.39 -14.63 1.72
CA GLN A 63 -1.50 -15.54 1.37
C GLN A 63 -1.33 -16.92 2.03
N GLN A 64 -0.10 -17.40 2.23
CA GLN A 64 0.19 -18.62 2.99
C GLN A 64 -0.13 -18.43 4.48
N MET A 65 0.37 -17.35 5.12
CA MET A 65 0.04 -17.06 6.51
C MET A 65 -1.46 -16.85 6.76
N ALA A 66 -2.19 -16.28 5.80
CA ALA A 66 -3.65 -16.10 5.90
C ALA A 66 -4.39 -17.41 6.13
N VAL A 67 -4.01 -18.47 5.42
CA VAL A 67 -4.61 -19.81 5.58
C VAL A 67 -4.04 -20.53 6.80
N GLU A 68 -2.72 -20.50 6.99
CA GLU A 68 -2.05 -21.30 8.03
C GLU A 68 -2.23 -20.78 9.46
N ARG A 69 -2.45 -19.47 9.64
CA ARG A 69 -2.45 -18.80 10.96
C ARG A 69 -3.69 -17.98 11.25
N HIS A 70 -4.39 -17.53 10.21
CA HIS A 70 -5.58 -16.68 10.33
C HIS A 70 -6.87 -17.40 9.89
N ASN A 71 -6.79 -18.71 9.56
CA ASN A 71 -7.92 -19.57 9.22
C ASN A 71 -8.81 -19.08 8.07
N VAL A 72 -8.27 -18.28 7.14
CA VAL A 72 -9.02 -17.82 5.96
C VAL A 72 -9.29 -19.02 5.04
N GLU A 73 -10.57 -19.35 4.83
CA GLU A 73 -10.97 -20.54 4.05
C GLU A 73 -10.60 -20.41 2.55
N TYR A 74 -10.77 -19.22 1.97
CA TYR A 74 -10.67 -18.99 0.53
C TYR A 74 -9.48 -18.08 0.17
N LYS A 75 -8.41 -18.69 -0.38
CA LYS A 75 -7.19 -17.99 -0.82
C LYS A 75 -7.42 -16.84 -1.82
N SER A 76 -8.50 -16.90 -2.61
CA SER A 76 -8.89 -15.87 -3.58
C SER A 76 -9.79 -14.78 -3.00
N ASN A 77 -10.40 -14.98 -1.82
CA ASN A 77 -11.22 -13.99 -1.12
C ASN A 77 -10.36 -13.01 -0.31
N LEU A 78 -9.27 -12.53 -0.92
CA LEU A 78 -8.27 -11.67 -0.30
C LEU A 78 -7.91 -10.52 -1.26
N TRP A 79 -7.88 -9.31 -0.71
CA TRP A 79 -7.52 -8.10 -1.45
C TRP A 79 -6.50 -7.25 -0.69
N ILE A 80 -5.82 -6.36 -1.42
CA ILE A 80 -4.69 -5.58 -0.89
C ILE A 80 -5.19 -4.24 -0.33
N ALA A 81 -5.57 -4.24 0.95
CA ALA A 81 -6.04 -3.08 1.69
C ALA A 81 -4.95 -2.01 1.88
N GLU A 82 -3.74 -2.41 2.23
CA GLU A 82 -2.60 -1.49 2.30
C GLU A 82 -1.36 -2.08 1.66
N SER A 83 -0.63 -1.23 0.92
CA SER A 83 0.66 -1.57 0.34
C SER A 83 1.55 -0.32 0.34
N PHE A 84 2.61 -0.37 1.15
CA PHE A 84 3.50 0.78 1.40
C PHE A 84 4.95 0.36 1.64
N VAL A 85 5.84 1.36 1.70
CA VAL A 85 7.29 1.16 1.66
C VAL A 85 7.99 2.01 2.72
N GLY A 86 8.74 1.37 3.60
CA GLY A 86 9.63 2.03 4.57
C GLY A 86 11.04 2.26 4.00
N LYS A 87 11.67 3.36 4.41
CA LYS A 87 13.10 3.62 4.16
C LYS A 87 13.94 2.71 5.07
N GLY A 88 14.81 1.90 4.48
CA GLY A 88 15.72 1.01 5.22
C GLY A 88 17.12 1.60 5.42
N ARG A 89 18.02 0.79 5.98
CA ARG A 89 19.40 1.20 6.28
C ARG A 89 20.13 1.66 5.01
N VAL A 90 20.46 2.94 4.94
CA VAL A 90 21.28 3.52 3.87
C VAL A 90 22.75 3.39 4.25
N PHE A 91 23.53 2.67 3.45
CA PHE A 91 24.98 2.61 3.61
C PHE A 91 25.62 3.70 2.75
N LYS A 92 26.56 4.46 3.31
CA LYS A 92 27.25 5.55 2.63
C LYS A 92 28.59 5.07 2.07
N GLY A 93 28.85 5.38 0.80
CA GLY A 93 30.14 5.20 0.15
C GLY A 93 30.67 6.50 -0.44
N VAL A 94 31.87 6.45 -1.04
CA VAL A 94 32.53 7.63 -1.65
C VAL A 94 32.75 7.39 -3.14
N ARG A 95 32.23 8.29 -3.98
CA ARG A 95 32.54 8.38 -5.41
C ARG A 95 33.69 9.34 -5.61
N ARG A 96 34.75 8.88 -6.27
CA ARG A 96 35.85 9.75 -6.72
C ARG A 96 35.42 10.45 -8.01
N HIS A 97 35.72 11.74 -8.12
CA HIS A 97 35.50 12.56 -9.30
C HIS A 97 36.81 13.24 -9.73
N GLY A 98 36.84 13.82 -10.94
CA GLY A 98 37.99 14.58 -11.43
C GLY A 98 38.32 15.80 -10.57
N ARG A 99 39.56 16.30 -10.70
CA ARG A 99 40.08 17.47 -9.96
C ARG A 99 40.01 17.33 -8.42
N GLY A 100 40.29 16.12 -7.91
CA GLY A 100 40.34 15.85 -6.46
C GLY A 100 38.99 15.90 -5.73
N ARG A 101 37.87 15.95 -6.46
CA ARG A 101 36.53 16.06 -5.88
C ARG A 101 35.99 14.69 -5.45
N PHE A 102 35.19 14.67 -4.39
CA PHE A 102 34.52 13.48 -3.87
C PHE A 102 33.02 13.75 -3.71
N GLY A 103 32.20 12.73 -3.97
CA GLY A 103 30.75 12.76 -3.76
C GLY A 103 30.30 11.59 -2.88
N GLN A 104 29.23 11.75 -2.12
CA GLN A 104 28.65 10.67 -1.32
C GLN A 104 27.78 9.76 -2.21
N VAL A 105 27.94 8.44 -2.09
CA VAL A 105 27.05 7.44 -2.71
C VAL A 105 26.11 6.89 -1.64
N GLU A 106 24.82 6.80 -1.93
CA GLU A 106 23.83 6.21 -1.03
C GLU A 106 23.37 4.85 -1.54
N TYR A 107 23.87 3.78 -0.91
CA TYR A 107 23.41 2.42 -1.12
C TYR A 107 22.12 2.21 -0.32
N LYS A 108 21.02 2.82 -0.79
CA LYS A 108 19.67 2.67 -0.21
C LYS A 108 19.24 1.19 -0.08
N HIS A 109 18.40 0.94 0.91
CA HIS A 109 17.58 -0.27 1.07
C HIS A 109 16.16 0.18 1.43
N CYS A 110 15.18 -0.71 1.32
CA CYS A 110 13.80 -0.45 1.72
C CYS A 110 13.18 -1.66 2.44
N HIS A 111 12.03 -1.41 3.06
CA HIS A 111 11.17 -2.42 3.67
C HIS A 111 9.83 -2.36 2.93
N TYR A 112 9.27 -3.49 2.55
CA TYR A 112 7.95 -3.57 1.93
C TYR A 112 6.95 -4.09 2.96
N PHE A 113 5.77 -3.46 3.03
CA PHE A 113 4.69 -3.80 3.95
C PHE A 113 3.40 -4.01 3.16
N VAL A 114 2.66 -5.07 3.50
CA VAL A 114 1.37 -5.38 2.91
C VAL A 114 0.37 -5.75 4.02
N ARG A 115 -0.85 -5.23 3.91
CA ARG A 115 -2.01 -5.66 4.71
C ARG A 115 -3.04 -6.22 3.74
N LEU A 116 -3.30 -7.51 3.85
CA LEU A 116 -4.41 -8.16 3.18
C LEU A 116 -5.65 -8.08 4.09
N GLU A 117 -6.82 -7.91 3.48
CA GLU A 117 -8.11 -8.04 4.13
C GLU A 117 -8.93 -9.13 3.41
N GLU A 118 -9.77 -9.83 4.17
CA GLU A 118 -10.73 -10.80 3.64
C GLU A 118 -11.93 -10.11 2.99
N GLY A 119 -12.38 -10.63 1.85
CA GLY A 119 -13.50 -10.12 1.07
C GLY A 119 -13.14 -9.78 -0.37
N GLU A 120 -14.12 -9.25 -1.09
CA GLU A 120 -13.92 -8.67 -2.43
C GLU A 120 -13.25 -7.30 -2.33
N PRO A 121 -12.40 -6.91 -3.31
CA PRO A 121 -11.83 -5.56 -3.35
C PRO A 121 -12.93 -4.49 -3.48
N PRO A 122 -12.81 -3.35 -2.80
CA PRO A 122 -13.77 -2.26 -2.94
C PRO A 122 -13.72 -1.69 -4.35
N GLN A 123 -14.90 -1.51 -4.98
CA GLN A 123 -15.04 -0.98 -6.34
C GLN A 123 -14.23 0.31 -6.57
N HIS A 124 -14.14 1.16 -5.54
CA HIS A 124 -13.32 2.36 -5.53
C HIS A 124 -12.42 2.36 -4.29
N TYR A 125 -11.12 2.12 -4.49
CA TYR A 125 -10.11 2.13 -3.40
C TYR A 125 -9.83 3.53 -2.86
N TYR A 126 -9.83 4.53 -3.74
CA TYR A 126 -9.77 5.94 -3.38
C TYR A 126 -11.19 6.51 -3.34
N GLN A 127 -11.36 7.65 -2.67
CA GLN A 127 -12.61 8.40 -2.71
C GLN A 127 -12.90 8.84 -4.15
N GLU A 128 -14.12 8.59 -4.60
CA GLU A 128 -14.58 9.06 -5.91
C GLU A 128 -14.57 10.60 -6.01
N PRO A 129 -14.36 11.16 -7.21
CA PRO A 129 -14.58 12.57 -7.43
C PRO A 129 -16.07 12.87 -7.24
N GLN A 130 -16.40 13.70 -6.25
CA GLN A 130 -17.78 14.13 -5.96
C GLN A 130 -18.45 14.66 -7.22
N THR A 131 -19.72 14.31 -7.46
CA THR A 131 -20.50 14.86 -8.58
C THR A 131 -20.68 16.38 -8.41
N PRO A 132 -20.93 17.16 -9.48
CA PRO A 132 -21.20 18.60 -9.35
C PRO A 132 -22.37 18.92 -8.41
N GLU A 133 -23.36 18.02 -8.33
CA GLU A 133 -24.49 18.09 -7.42
C GLU A 133 -24.05 17.90 -5.96
N GLN A 134 -23.27 16.85 -5.67
CA GLN A 134 -22.70 16.61 -4.33
C GLN A 134 -21.77 17.74 -3.88
N GLN A 135 -20.97 18.30 -4.80
CA GLN A 135 -20.13 19.47 -4.52
C GLN A 135 -20.97 20.70 -4.15
N TYR A 136 -22.08 20.92 -4.85
CA TYR A 136 -23.02 22.02 -4.56
C TYR A 136 -23.78 21.80 -3.25
N GLU A 137 -24.23 20.58 -2.95
CA GLU A 137 -24.86 20.25 -1.67
C GLU A 137 -23.87 20.43 -0.51
N HIS A 138 -22.65 19.91 -0.64
CA HIS A 138 -21.61 20.09 0.37
C HIS A 138 -21.25 21.58 0.56
N TRP A 139 -21.22 22.37 -0.52
CA TRP A 139 -21.06 23.82 -0.44
C TRP A 139 -22.25 24.50 0.26
N LEU A 140 -23.50 24.08 -0.02
CA LEU A 140 -24.69 24.56 0.68
C LEU A 140 -24.65 24.22 2.18
N GLU A 141 -24.20 23.03 2.57
CA GLU A 141 -23.97 22.66 3.97
C GLU A 141 -22.87 23.50 4.61
N GLN A 142 -21.74 23.72 3.93
CA GLN A 142 -20.67 24.62 4.36
C GLN A 142 -21.11 26.10 4.42
N MET A 143 -22.21 26.48 3.76
CA MET A 143 -22.81 27.82 3.87
C MET A 143 -23.81 27.87 5.03
N ARG A 144 -24.70 26.87 5.16
CA ARG A 144 -25.71 26.75 6.23
C ARG A 144 -25.10 26.58 7.62
N SER A 145 -23.95 25.91 7.73
CA SER A 145 -23.23 25.69 9.00
C SER A 145 -22.42 26.90 9.48
N ARG A 146 -22.42 28.02 8.76
CA ARG A 146 -21.72 29.25 9.15
C ARG A 146 -22.44 29.96 10.29
N LYS A 147 -21.90 29.82 11.49
CA LYS A 147 -22.19 30.71 12.62
C LYS A 147 -21.23 31.92 12.62
N ILE A 148 -21.67 33.03 13.22
CA ILE A 148 -20.80 34.17 13.48
C ILE A 148 -19.68 33.72 14.42
N THR A 149 -18.43 33.98 14.05
CA THR A 149 -17.28 33.66 14.90
C THR A 149 -17.18 34.67 16.03
N ASN A 150 -16.92 34.19 17.25
CA ASN A 150 -16.81 35.00 18.47
C ASN A 150 -18.09 35.78 18.87
N SER A 151 -19.28 35.33 18.43
CA SER A 151 -20.53 35.66 19.13
C SER A 151 -20.75 34.70 20.31
N LEU A 152 -21.66 35.09 21.21
CA LEU A 152 -22.31 34.16 22.16
C LEU A 152 -23.13 33.10 21.40
#